data_AF-U3TG68-F1
#
_entry.id   AF-U3TG68-F1
#
_cell.length_a   1.000
_cell.length_b   1.000
_cell.length_c   1.000
_cell.angle_alpha   90.00
_cell.angle_beta   90.00
_cell.angle_gamma   90.00
#
_symmetry.space_group_name_H-M   'P 1'
#
loop_
_entity.id
_entity.type
_entity.pdbx_description
1 polymer ?
#
loop_
_entity_poly.entity_id
_entity_poly.type
_entity_poly.pdbx_seq_one_letter_code
_entity_poly.pdbx_strand_id
1 'polypeptide(L)'
;MIASFLPYREYRDVAIEDLRYALGEVYIIATRMNVIFARASYKDPIELRRRLEERLPEDTPVLRVIPVTRIVPAEVEEVRKAVHSLLTAERPGSFAIRLEARLLREGREIPRMEAVKIIAEGIERRVDLGRPDILVLVKPFRVREGRLAAIYVGPPEGVFSSLKRGGERNGGER
;
A
#
# COMPACT_ATOMS: atom_id res chain seq x y z
N MET A 1 -0.40 4.61 -6.91
CA MET A 1 -1.00 4.42 -5.56
C MET A 1 -2.18 3.46 -5.65
N ILE A 2 -2.55 2.86 -4.51
CA ILE A 2 -3.79 2.11 -4.34
C ILE A 2 -4.55 2.72 -3.18
N ALA A 3 -5.79 3.12 -3.42
CA ALA A 3 -6.67 3.64 -2.38
C ALA A 3 -7.80 2.65 -2.11
N SER A 4 -8.15 2.44 -0.84
CA SER A 4 -9.40 1.77 -0.46
C SER A 4 -10.38 2.79 0.08
N PHE A 5 -11.66 2.59 -0.21
CA PHE A 5 -12.74 3.47 0.23
C PHE A 5 -13.86 2.67 0.90
N LEU A 6 -14.83 3.36 1.51
CA LEU A 6 -16.01 2.75 2.11
C LEU A 6 -16.72 1.82 1.12
N PRO A 7 -17.34 0.72 1.58
CA PRO A 7 -18.17 -0.12 0.72
C PRO A 7 -19.33 0.70 0.13
N TYR A 8 -19.98 0.20 -0.93
CA TYR A 8 -21.04 0.87 -1.73
C TYR A 8 -20.53 1.73 -2.90
N ARG A 9 -21.28 1.68 -4.01
CA ARG A 9 -20.87 2.25 -5.30
C ARG A 9 -20.86 3.79 -5.29
N GLU A 10 -21.77 4.40 -4.54
CA GLU A 10 -21.89 5.85 -4.40
C GLU A 10 -20.63 6.51 -3.83
N TYR A 11 -19.96 5.86 -2.87
CA TYR A 11 -18.72 6.38 -2.29
C TYR A 11 -17.52 6.35 -3.22
N ARG A 12 -17.60 5.60 -4.33
CA ARG A 12 -16.49 5.51 -5.29
C ARG A 12 -16.22 6.87 -5.92
N ASP A 13 -17.27 7.53 -6.40
CA ASP A 13 -17.12 8.77 -7.16
C ASP A 13 -16.67 9.90 -6.23
N VAL A 14 -17.24 9.97 -5.02
CA VAL A 14 -16.79 10.86 -3.95
C VAL A 14 -15.32 10.59 -3.57
N ALA A 15 -14.91 9.33 -3.40
CA ALA A 15 -13.52 9.00 -3.10
C ALA A 15 -12.56 9.45 -4.21
N ILE A 16 -12.96 9.37 -5.49
CA ILE A 16 -12.15 9.83 -6.61
C ILE A 16 -12.02 11.36 -6.57
N GLU A 17 -13.11 12.08 -6.30
CA GLU A 17 -13.12 13.53 -6.18
C GLU A 17 -12.25 14.01 -5.02
N ASP A 18 -12.38 13.38 -3.85
CA ASP A 18 -11.55 13.67 -2.68
C ASP A 18 -10.06 13.44 -2.93
N LEU A 19 -9.71 12.33 -3.61
CA LEU A 19 -8.32 12.04 -3.99
C LEU A 19 -7.78 13.10 -4.96
N ARG A 20 -8.59 13.56 -5.92
CA ARG A 20 -8.20 14.62 -6.85
C ARG A 20 -8.08 15.96 -6.15
N TYR A 21 -8.97 16.28 -5.23
CA TYR A 21 -8.89 17.48 -4.42
C TYR A 21 -7.60 17.50 -3.59
N ALA A 22 -7.29 16.39 -2.92
CA ALA A 22 -6.10 16.31 -2.07
C ALA A 22 -4.79 16.27 -2.86
N LEU A 23 -4.74 15.51 -3.96
CA LEU A 23 -3.49 15.21 -4.67
C LEU A 23 -3.31 15.98 -5.99
N GLY A 24 -4.35 16.65 -6.49
CA GLY A 24 -4.38 17.27 -7.81
C GLY A 24 -4.69 16.25 -8.90
N GLU A 25 -3.81 16.15 -9.91
CA GLU A 25 -4.01 15.21 -11.00
C GLU A 25 -3.91 13.75 -10.54
N VAL A 26 -5.05 13.06 -10.57
CA VAL A 26 -5.16 11.62 -10.29
C VAL A 26 -5.77 10.92 -11.51
N TYR A 27 -4.94 10.10 -12.16
CA TYR A 27 -5.34 9.28 -13.29
C TYR A 27 -5.77 7.89 -12.82
N ILE A 28 -7.05 7.58 -13.00
CA ILE A 28 -7.65 6.32 -12.59
C ILE A 28 -7.32 5.25 -13.63
N ILE A 29 -6.60 4.21 -13.20
CA ILE A 29 -6.22 3.07 -14.04
C ILE A 29 -7.32 2.02 -14.01
N ALA A 30 -7.81 1.71 -12.81
CA ALA A 30 -8.87 0.73 -12.61
C ALA A 30 -9.58 0.97 -11.28
N THR A 31 -10.85 0.60 -11.24
CA THR A 31 -11.61 0.49 -9.99
C THR A 31 -12.14 -0.93 -9.83
N ARG A 32 -12.13 -1.42 -8.59
CA ARG A 32 -12.78 -2.66 -8.13
C ARG A 32 -13.61 -2.31 -6.90
N MET A 33 -14.58 -3.16 -6.53
CA MET A 33 -15.58 -2.95 -5.46
C MET A 33 -15.31 -1.75 -4.53
N ASN A 34 -14.25 -1.81 -3.72
CA ASN A 34 -13.85 -0.80 -2.76
C ASN A 34 -12.36 -0.37 -2.89
N VAL A 35 -11.77 -0.51 -4.08
CA VAL A 35 -10.36 -0.22 -4.35
C VAL A 35 -10.18 0.57 -5.65
N ILE A 36 -9.39 1.62 -5.59
CA ILE A 36 -8.96 2.45 -6.71
C ILE A 36 -7.48 2.21 -6.96
N PHE A 37 -7.15 1.86 -8.20
CA PHE A 37 -5.79 1.85 -8.73
C PHE A 37 -5.59 3.13 -9.53
N ALA A 38 -4.62 3.95 -9.13
CA ALA A 38 -4.42 5.24 -9.76
C ALA A 38 -2.95 5.64 -9.83
N ARG A 39 -2.63 6.42 -10.85
CA ARG A 39 -1.39 7.19 -10.92
C ARG A 39 -1.67 8.58 -10.36
N ALA A 40 -0.82 9.01 -9.43
CA ALA A 40 -0.86 10.33 -8.83
C ALA A 40 0.57 10.87 -8.75
N SER A 41 0.73 12.18 -8.86
CA SER A 41 2.03 12.84 -8.81
C SER A 41 2.37 13.24 -7.38
N TYR A 42 3.41 12.63 -6.82
CA TYR A 42 3.99 12.95 -5.51
C TYR A 42 5.49 12.67 -5.56
N LYS A 43 6.29 13.44 -4.81
CA LYS A 43 7.74 13.29 -4.72
C LYS A 43 8.13 12.06 -3.92
N ASP A 44 7.46 11.86 -2.79
CA ASP A 44 7.73 10.77 -1.87
C ASP A 44 6.47 10.34 -1.08
N PRO A 45 6.49 9.16 -0.42
CA PRO A 45 5.37 8.67 0.38
C PRO A 45 4.91 9.58 1.52
N ILE A 46 5.82 10.35 2.13
CA ILE A 46 5.52 11.24 3.26
C ILE A 46 4.78 12.47 2.76
N GLU A 47 5.22 13.05 1.65
CA GLU A 47 4.50 14.13 0.99
C GLU A 47 3.07 13.71 0.61
N LEU A 48 2.91 12.51 0.03
CA LEU A 48 1.59 11.98 -0.29
C LEU A 48 0.71 11.91 0.96
N ARG A 49 1.21 11.34 2.06
CA ARG A 49 0.43 11.25 3.30
C ARG A 49 0.06 12.64 3.81
N ARG A 50 1.02 13.57 3.87
CA ARG A 50 0.79 14.93 4.38
C ARG A 50 -0.33 15.63 3.60
N ARG A 51 -0.30 15.57 2.26
CA ARG A 51 -1.36 16.14 1.42
C ARG A 51 -2.73 15.53 1.69
N LEU A 52 -2.80 14.21 1.89
CA LEU A 52 -4.05 13.52 2.23
C LEU A 52 -4.58 13.93 3.60
N GLU A 53 -3.70 14.04 4.61
CA GLU A 53 -4.09 14.45 5.97
C GLU A 53 -4.59 15.90 6.03
N GLU A 54 -3.93 16.79 5.29
CA GLU A 54 -4.28 18.23 5.27
C GLU A 54 -5.55 18.53 4.49
N ARG A 55 -5.83 17.77 3.42
CA ARG A 55 -6.84 18.16 2.42
C ARG A 55 -8.02 17.21 2.31
N LEU A 56 -7.93 15.97 2.76
CA LEU A 56 -9.10 15.09 2.71
C LEU A 56 -10.18 15.60 3.68
N PRO A 57 -11.45 15.69 3.22
CA PRO A 57 -12.59 15.97 4.11
C PRO A 57 -12.64 15.04 5.31
N GLU A 58 -13.26 15.48 6.41
CA GLU A 58 -13.39 14.64 7.62
C GLU A 58 -14.30 13.43 7.37
N ASP A 59 -15.34 13.61 6.56
CA ASP A 59 -16.32 12.61 6.15
C ASP A 59 -15.90 11.84 4.88
N THR A 60 -14.64 11.97 4.47
CA THR A 60 -14.13 11.30 3.27
C THR A 60 -14.39 9.79 3.32
N PRO A 61 -14.89 9.18 2.24
CA PRO A 61 -14.97 7.72 2.16
C PRO A 61 -13.60 7.06 1.98
N VAL A 62 -12.52 7.81 1.77
CA VAL A 62 -11.17 7.25 1.61
C VAL A 62 -10.68 6.68 2.94
N LEU A 63 -10.52 5.35 2.99
CA LEU A 63 -10.10 4.62 4.19
C LEU A 63 -8.58 4.52 4.33
N ARG A 64 -7.90 4.34 3.21
CA ARG A 64 -6.47 4.07 3.18
C ARG A 64 -5.88 4.40 1.82
N VAL A 65 -4.68 4.94 1.79
CA VAL A 65 -3.90 5.12 0.56
C VAL A 65 -2.52 4.54 0.74
N ILE A 66 -2.16 3.63 -0.16
CA ILE A 66 -0.87 2.94 -0.21
C ILE A 66 -0.10 3.49 -1.43
N PRO A 67 1.02 4.19 -1.23
CA PRO A 67 1.93 4.51 -2.33
C PRO A 67 2.40 3.23 -3.02
N VAL A 68 2.64 3.27 -4.33
CA VAL A 68 3.13 2.09 -5.05
C VAL A 68 4.50 2.42 -5.60
N THR A 69 5.51 1.67 -5.16
CA THR A 69 6.90 1.81 -5.60
C THR A 69 7.15 1.01 -6.87
N ARG A 70 6.61 -0.21 -6.96
CA ARG A 70 6.76 -1.09 -8.14
C ARG A 70 5.54 -1.99 -8.33
N ILE A 71 5.28 -2.38 -9.58
CA ILE A 71 4.28 -3.40 -9.94
C ILE A 71 5.01 -4.51 -10.68
N VAL A 72 4.76 -5.76 -10.28
CA VAL A 72 5.36 -6.98 -10.89
C VAL A 72 4.30 -8.07 -11.01
N PRO A 73 4.56 -9.17 -11.76
CA PRO A 73 3.74 -10.37 -11.67
C PRO A 73 3.60 -10.84 -10.22
N ALA A 74 2.43 -11.36 -9.84
CA ALA A 74 2.18 -11.83 -8.47
C ALA A 74 2.80 -13.20 -8.15
N GLU A 75 3.87 -13.56 -8.86
CA GLU A 75 4.71 -14.73 -8.60
C GLU A 75 5.70 -14.39 -7.47
N VAL A 76 5.86 -15.30 -6.52
CA VAL A 76 6.63 -15.07 -5.31
C VAL A 76 8.09 -14.71 -5.60
N GLU A 77 8.70 -15.30 -6.64
CA GLU A 77 10.07 -14.98 -7.04
C GLU A 77 10.20 -13.59 -7.66
N GLU A 78 9.21 -13.15 -8.45
CA GLU A 78 9.21 -11.81 -9.04
C GLU A 78 9.03 -10.74 -7.96
N VAL A 79 8.16 -11.02 -6.98
CA VAL A 79 8.02 -10.18 -5.78
C VAL A 79 9.31 -10.16 -4.97
N ARG A 80 9.95 -11.30 -4.73
CA ARG A 80 11.21 -11.40 -3.99
C ARG A 80 12.30 -10.54 -4.63
N LYS A 81 12.55 -10.71 -5.94
CA LYS A 81 13.52 -9.91 -6.70
C LYS A 81 13.24 -8.41 -6.58
N ALA A 82 11.97 -8.01 -6.72
CA ALA A 82 11.57 -6.61 -6.61
C ALA A 82 11.78 -6.06 -5.19
N VAL A 83 11.39 -6.80 -4.16
CA VAL A 83 11.57 -6.40 -2.76
C VAL A 83 13.05 -6.27 -2.42
N HIS A 84 13.89 -7.22 -2.82
CA HIS A 84 15.34 -7.17 -2.62
C HIS A 84 15.94 -5.92 -3.27
N SER A 85 15.65 -5.70 -4.55
CA SER A 85 16.12 -4.52 -5.29
C SER A 85 15.70 -3.20 -4.63
N LEU A 86 14.46 -3.10 -4.16
CA LEU A 86 13.94 -1.90 -3.51
C LEU A 86 14.56 -1.70 -2.12
N LEU A 87 14.67 -2.75 -1.31
CA LEU A 87 15.29 -2.67 0.02
C LEU A 87 16.76 -2.29 -0.06
N THR A 88 17.52 -2.77 -1.05
CA THR A 88 18.93 -2.36 -1.22
C THR A 88 19.07 -0.86 -1.47
N ALA A 89 18.11 -0.24 -2.15
CA ALA A 89 18.10 1.20 -2.40
C ALA A 89 17.61 2.02 -1.19
N GLU A 90 16.97 1.39 -0.20
CA GLU A 90 16.49 2.05 1.01
C GLU A 90 17.57 2.23 2.06
N ARG A 91 17.39 3.26 2.90
CA ARG A 91 18.21 3.51 4.08
C ARG A 91 18.35 2.25 4.95
N PRO A 92 19.47 2.06 5.68
CA PRO A 92 19.59 0.97 6.64
C PRO A 92 18.47 1.02 7.69
N GLY A 93 18.05 -0.14 8.19
CA GLY A 93 17.00 -0.22 9.21
C GLY A 93 16.36 -1.61 9.27
N SER A 94 15.54 -1.79 10.31
CA SER A 94 14.68 -2.95 10.47
C SER A 94 13.53 -2.95 9.46
N PHE A 95 13.00 -4.12 9.14
CA PHE A 95 11.89 -4.23 8.18
C PHE A 95 10.81 -5.22 8.61
N ALA A 96 9.62 -5.05 8.04
CA ALA A 96 8.53 -6.02 8.11
C ALA A 96 7.88 -6.21 6.74
N ILE A 97 7.55 -7.47 6.41
CA ILE A 97 6.76 -7.79 5.23
C ILE A 97 5.29 -7.96 5.62
N ARG A 98 4.40 -7.18 4.99
CA ARG A 98 2.94 -7.30 5.09
C ARG A 98 2.36 -7.67 3.73
N LEU A 99 2.03 -8.95 3.59
CA LEU A 99 1.40 -9.47 2.39
C LEU A 99 -0.12 -9.44 2.58
N GLU A 100 -0.89 -8.76 1.72
CA GLU A 100 -2.36 -8.59 1.88
C GLU A 100 -3.22 -9.73 1.30
N ALA A 101 -2.69 -10.53 0.38
CA ALA A 101 -3.35 -11.69 -0.21
C ALA A 101 -2.33 -12.76 -0.63
N ARG A 102 -2.78 -13.95 -1.03
CA ARG A 102 -1.85 -15.02 -1.47
C ARG A 102 -1.15 -14.63 -2.78
N LEU A 103 0.15 -14.95 -2.84
CA LEU A 103 0.97 -14.92 -4.05
C LEU A 103 0.92 -16.27 -4.76
N LEU A 104 1.43 -16.27 -5.99
CA LEU A 104 1.54 -17.45 -6.83
C LEU A 104 2.95 -18.03 -6.76
N ARG A 105 3.06 -19.33 -6.97
CA ARG A 105 4.27 -20.03 -7.35
C ARG A 105 3.91 -20.94 -8.51
N GLU A 106 4.50 -20.69 -9.67
CA GLU A 106 4.21 -21.46 -10.89
C GLU A 106 2.69 -21.46 -11.20
N GLY A 107 2.04 -20.30 -11.03
CA GLY A 107 0.61 -20.11 -11.26
C GLY A 107 -0.32 -20.62 -10.15
N ARG A 108 0.19 -21.22 -9.06
CA ARG A 108 -0.62 -21.74 -7.95
C ARG A 108 -0.50 -20.89 -6.70
N GLU A 109 -1.63 -20.63 -6.02
CA GLU A 109 -1.59 -19.90 -4.75
C GLU A 109 -0.84 -20.68 -3.67
N ILE A 110 0.10 -20.01 -3.00
CA ILE A 110 0.81 -20.57 -1.85
C ILE A 110 0.36 -19.92 -0.52
N PRO A 111 0.54 -20.60 0.62
CA PRO A 111 0.30 -20.01 1.94
C PRO A 111 1.06 -18.69 2.14
N ARG A 112 0.42 -17.70 2.77
CA ARG A 112 1.03 -16.36 3.00
C ARG A 112 2.35 -16.45 3.76
N MET A 113 2.44 -17.32 4.76
CA MET A 113 3.66 -17.47 5.56
C MET A 113 4.80 -18.08 4.76
N GLU A 114 4.52 -19.02 3.86
CA GLU A 114 5.52 -19.57 2.94
C GLU A 114 6.04 -18.48 2.00
N ALA A 115 5.13 -17.70 1.41
CA ALA A 115 5.50 -16.56 0.56
C ALA A 115 6.37 -15.54 1.31
N VAL A 116 6.03 -15.21 2.56
CA VAL A 116 6.82 -14.28 3.39
C VAL A 116 8.22 -14.82 3.64
N LYS A 117 8.37 -16.12 3.96
CA LYS A 117 9.69 -16.75 4.14
C LYS A 117 10.54 -16.65 2.88
N ILE A 118 9.97 -16.98 1.72
CA ILE A 118 10.67 -16.89 0.42
C ILE A 118 11.09 -15.45 0.12
N ILE A 119 10.20 -14.47 0.34
CA ILE A 119 10.54 -13.06 0.09
C ILE A 119 11.64 -12.58 1.04
N ALA A 120 11.59 -13.00 2.32
CA ALA A 120 12.53 -12.60 3.36
C ALA A 120 13.92 -13.24 3.21
N GLU A 121 14.01 -14.38 2.54
CA GLU A 121 15.25 -15.15 2.37
C GLU A 121 16.34 -14.30 1.70
N GLY A 122 17.54 -14.28 2.30
CA GLY A 122 18.70 -13.54 1.80
C GLY A 122 18.69 -12.03 2.07
N ILE A 123 17.71 -11.51 2.82
CA ILE A 123 17.71 -10.09 3.23
C ILE A 123 18.55 -9.95 4.51
N GLU A 124 19.72 -9.31 4.40
CA GLU A 124 20.62 -9.01 5.51
C GLU A 124 20.15 -7.79 6.33
N ARG A 125 18.94 -7.86 6.91
CA ARG A 125 18.37 -6.82 7.76
C ARG A 125 17.62 -7.43 8.94
N ARG A 126 17.56 -6.70 10.06
CA ARG A 126 16.77 -7.13 11.22
C ARG A 126 15.28 -7.11 10.90
N VAL A 127 14.55 -8.16 11.25
CA VAL A 127 13.09 -8.19 11.18
C VAL A 127 12.50 -7.58 12.46
N ASP A 128 11.58 -6.62 12.33
CA ASP A 128 10.79 -6.08 13.44
C ASP A 128 9.31 -6.00 13.01
N LEU A 129 8.48 -6.89 13.57
CA LEU A 129 7.06 -6.96 13.20
C LEU A 129 6.20 -5.88 13.89
N GLY A 130 6.71 -5.25 14.95
CA GLY A 130 6.00 -4.27 15.75
C GLY A 130 6.21 -2.85 15.26
N ARG A 131 7.47 -2.41 15.17
CA ARG A 131 7.86 -1.05 14.80
C ARG A 131 9.04 -1.07 13.81
N PRO A 132 8.81 -1.54 12.56
CA PRO A 132 9.85 -1.55 11.55
C PRO A 132 10.20 -0.13 11.09
N ASP A 133 11.48 0.10 10.76
CA ASP A 133 11.90 1.32 10.07
C ASP A 133 11.41 1.37 8.62
N ILE A 134 11.20 0.19 8.03
CA ILE A 134 10.78 0.00 6.63
C ILE A 134 9.64 -1.01 6.55
N LEU A 135 8.53 -0.57 5.98
CA LEU A 135 7.41 -1.43 5.65
C LEU A 135 7.54 -1.91 4.19
N VAL A 136 7.58 -3.23 4.01
CA VAL A 136 7.36 -3.87 2.71
C VAL A 136 5.92 -4.33 2.65
N LEU A 137 5.06 -3.61 1.93
CA LEU A 137 3.67 -4.01 1.73
C LEU A 137 3.49 -4.55 0.32
N VAL A 138 2.95 -5.77 0.23
CA VAL A 138 2.65 -6.43 -1.04
C VAL A 138 1.14 -6.63 -1.15
N LYS A 139 0.54 -6.02 -2.17
CA LYS A 139 -0.90 -6.14 -2.47
C LYS A 139 -1.11 -6.78 -3.84
N PRO A 140 -1.39 -8.09 -3.89
CA PRO A 140 -1.79 -8.75 -5.12
C PRO A 140 -3.16 -8.27 -5.61
N PHE A 141 -3.32 -8.14 -6.93
CA PHE A 141 -4.57 -7.76 -7.59
C PHE A 141 -4.71 -8.42 -8.96
N ARG A 142 -5.96 -8.58 -9.43
CA ARG A 142 -6.26 -9.22 -10.72
C ARG A 142 -6.50 -8.18 -11.83
N VAL A 143 -5.86 -8.40 -12.96
CA VAL A 143 -6.07 -7.71 -14.24
C VAL A 143 -6.52 -8.74 -15.30
N ARG A 144 -6.81 -8.32 -16.53
CA ARG A 144 -7.26 -9.26 -17.58
C ARG A 144 -6.15 -10.26 -17.94
N GLU A 145 -4.91 -9.80 -17.93
CA GLU A 145 -3.71 -10.50 -18.36
C GLU A 145 -3.12 -11.42 -17.28
N GLY A 146 -3.70 -11.43 -16.07
CA GLY A 146 -3.24 -12.27 -14.97
C GLY A 146 -3.33 -11.60 -13.59
N ARG A 147 -2.45 -12.03 -12.68
CA ARG A 147 -2.34 -11.46 -11.33
C ARG A 147 -1.04 -10.67 -11.20
N LEU A 148 -1.16 -9.43 -10.77
CA LEU A 148 -0.03 -8.54 -10.49
C LEU A 148 0.06 -8.28 -8.98
N ALA A 149 1.21 -7.80 -8.53
CA ALA A 149 1.44 -7.36 -7.16
C ALA A 149 1.95 -5.94 -7.17
N ALA A 150 1.24 -5.05 -6.46
CA ALA A 150 1.74 -3.73 -6.15
C ALA A 150 2.58 -3.83 -4.87
N ILE A 151 3.78 -3.28 -4.94
CA ILE A 151 4.76 -3.32 -3.86
C ILE A 151 5.01 -1.89 -3.41
N TYR A 152 4.86 -1.69 -2.11
CA TYR A 152 5.33 -0.52 -1.39
C TYR A 152 6.56 -0.93 -0.58
N VAL A 153 7.63 -0.16 -0.71
CA VAL A 153 8.78 -0.21 0.19
C VAL A 153 9.05 1.23 0.61
N GLY A 154 9.10 1.45 1.92
CA GLY A 154 9.32 2.77 2.49
C GLY A 154 8.89 2.84 3.96
N PRO A 155 8.93 4.03 4.57
CA PRO A 155 8.54 4.21 5.97
C PRO A 155 7.07 3.78 6.23
N PRO A 156 6.74 3.11 7.34
CA PRO A 156 5.34 2.76 7.65
C PRO A 156 4.39 3.96 7.66
N GLU A 157 4.88 5.13 8.07
CA GLU A 157 4.20 6.40 8.05
C GLU A 157 3.96 6.96 6.64
N GLY A 158 4.46 6.36 5.56
CA GLY A 158 4.08 6.74 4.20
C GLY A 158 2.71 6.20 3.77
N VAL A 159 2.12 5.28 4.54
CA VAL A 159 0.78 4.72 4.28
C VAL A 159 -0.27 5.53 5.05
N PHE A 160 -1.14 6.22 4.31
CA PHE A 160 -2.26 6.95 4.90
C PHE A 160 -3.38 6.00 5.35
N SER A 161 -4.01 6.29 6.49
CA SER A 161 -5.24 5.63 6.94
C SER A 161 -6.13 6.60 7.72
N SER A 162 -7.39 6.75 7.30
CA SER A 162 -8.34 7.66 7.95
C SER A 162 -8.86 7.15 9.29
N LEU A 163 -8.83 5.82 9.54
CA LEU A 163 -9.16 5.24 10.84
C LEU A 163 -8.26 5.74 11.98
N LYS A 164 -7.01 6.13 11.66
CA LYS A 164 -6.10 6.74 12.65
C LYS A 164 -6.51 8.16 13.03
N ARG A 165 -7.19 8.92 12.15
CA ARG A 165 -7.72 10.26 12.47
C ARG A 165 -8.80 10.21 13.58
N GLY A 166 -9.56 9.11 13.67
CA GLY A 166 -10.59 8.93 14.69
C GLY A 166 -10.07 8.46 16.05
N GLY A 167 -8.94 7.76 16.10
CA GLY A 167 -8.39 7.18 17.34
C GLY A 167 -7.64 8.17 18.23
N GLU A 168 -7.08 9.24 17.67
CA GLU A 168 -6.33 10.26 18.43
C GLU A 168 -7.25 11.24 19.19
N ARG A 169 -8.56 11.28 18.89
CA ARG A 169 -9.52 12.19 19.56
C ARG A 169 -10.11 11.64 20.87
N ASN A 170 -10.03 10.34 21.16
CA ASN A 170 -10.57 9.77 22.41
C ASN A 170 -9.59 9.76 23.59
N GLY A 171 -8.39 10.34 23.43
CA GLY A 171 -7.38 10.43 24.49
C GLY A 171 -7.26 11.79 25.16
N GLY A 172 -8.18 12.71 24.85
CA GLY A 172 -8.10 14.10 25.29
C GLY A 172 -9.47 14.68 25.58
N GLU A 173 -10.11 14.21 26.64
CA GLU A 173 -10.93 15.04 27.52
C GLU A 173 -11.12 14.30 28.85
N ARG A 174 -11.03 15.09 29.92
CA ARG A 174 -10.99 14.71 31.33
C ARG A 174 -12.37 14.34 31.86
#